data_AF-A0A7C6WIG7-F1
#
_entry.id   AF-A0A7C6WIG7-F1
#
_cell.length_a   1.000
_cell.length_b   1.000
_cell.length_c   1.000
_cell.angle_alpha   90.00
_cell.angle_beta   90.00
_cell.angle_gamma   90.00
#
_symmetry.space_group_name_H-M   'P 1'
#
loop_
_entity.id
_entity.type
_entity.pdbx_description
1 polymer ?
#
loop_
_entity_poly.entity_id
_entity_poly.type
_entity_poly.pdbx_seq_one_letter_code
_entity_poly.pdbx_strand_id
1 'polypeptide(L)' 'MNLLITGAPGAGKGTMSQKIIEEYHIPHISSGQMFRDAMATDTPIGNLAKT' A
#
# COMPACT_ATOMS: atom_id res chain seq x y z
N MET A 1 5.12 -14.56 -7.32
CA MET A 1 5.64 -14.52 -5.95
C MET A 1 4.66 -13.73 -5.09
N ASN A 2 4.27 -14.24 -3.91
CA ASN A 2 3.29 -13.59 -3.03
C ASN A 2 3.99 -13.22 -1.72
N LEU A 3 4.19 -11.92 -1.48
CA LEU A 3 4.90 -11.39 -0.32
C LEU A 3 3.99 -10.48 0.52
N LEU A 4 4.09 -10.61 1.84
CA LEU A 4 3.48 -9.69 2.79
C LEU A 4 4.58 -8.93 3.52
N ILE A 5 4.62 -7.61 3.37
CA ILE A 5 5.59 -6.73 4.04
C ILE A 5 4.86 -5.94 5.12
N THR A 6 5.16 -6.22 6.38
CA THR A 6 4.56 -5.58 7.56
C THR A 6 5.63 -5.03 8.49
N GLY A 7 5.24 -4.13 9.40
CA GLY A 7 6.15 -3.43 10.32
C GLY A 7 5.62 -2.05 10.73
N ALA A 8 6.24 -1.47 11.76
CA ALA A 8 5.83 -0.19 12.34
C ALA A 8 5.81 0.98 11.31
N PRO A 9 5.08 2.08 11.58
CA PRO A 9 5.23 3.33 10.85
C PRO A 9 6.71 3.77 10.83
N GLY A 10 7.21 4.21 9.68
CA GLY A 10 8.61 4.60 9.53
C GLY A 10 9.63 3.44 9.38
N ALA A 11 9.22 2.17 9.48
CA ALA A 11 10.13 1.02 9.38
C ALA A 11 10.74 0.76 7.97
N GLY A 12 10.62 1.70 7.02
CA GLY A 12 11.23 1.57 5.69
C GLY A 12 10.58 0.57 4.72
N LYS A 13 9.36 0.07 5.03
CA LYS A 13 8.64 -0.90 4.18
C LYS A 13 8.48 -0.45 2.72
N GLY A 14 8.17 0.83 2.50
CA GLY A 14 8.04 1.39 1.16
C GLY A 14 9.34 1.30 0.37
N THR A 15 10.45 1.72 0.99
CA THR A 15 11.80 1.63 0.40
C THR A 15 12.18 0.19 0.04
N MET A 16 11.89 -0.77 0.92
CA MET A 16 12.14 -2.18 0.65
C MET A 16 11.25 -2.71 -0.50
N SER A 17 9.97 -2.33 -0.51
CA SER A 17 9.03 -2.77 -1.55
C SER A 17 9.44 -2.26 -2.93
N GLN A 18 9.93 -1.02 -3.04
CA GLN A 18 10.44 -0.47 -4.31
C GLN A 18 11.58 -1.30 -4.89
N LYS A 19 12.56 -1.68 -4.07
CA LYS A 19 13.67 -2.55 -4.52
C LYS A 19 13.19 -3.91 -5.02
N ILE A 20 12.18 -4.49 -4.38
CA ILE A 20 11.61 -5.78 -4.79
C ILE A 20 10.86 -5.65 -6.12
N ILE A 21 10.14 -4.55 -6.32
CA ILE A 21 9.44 -4.28 -7.59
C ILE A 21 10.44 -4.11 -8.72
N GLU A 22 11.50 -3.34 -8.51
CA GLU A 22 12.56 -3.09 -9.50
C GLU A 22 13.29 -4.37 -9.92
N GLU A 23 13.62 -5.23 -8.95
CA GLU A 23 14.36 -6.47 -9.23
C GLU A 23 13.45 -7.52 -9.90
N TYR A 24 12.26 -7.75 -9.34
CA TYR A 24 11.42 -8.89 -9.72
C TYR A 24 10.28 -8.53 -10.68
N HIS A 25 10.11 -7.25 -11.00
CA HIS A 25 9.09 -6.75 -11.93
C HIS A 25 7.66 -7.20 -11.57
N ILE A 26 7.36 -7.24 -10.28
CA ILE A 26 6.06 -7.69 -9.75
C ILE A 26 5.14 -6.51 -9.39
N PRO A 27 3.81 -6.67 -9.50
CA PRO A 27 2.88 -5.64 -9.07
C PRO A 27 2.95 -5.41 -7.56
N HIS A 28 2.81 -4.15 -7.15
CA HIS A 28 2.79 -3.76 -5.75
C HIS A 28 1.40 -3.32 -5.32
N ILE A 29 0.91 -3.95 -4.25
CA ILE A 29 -0.40 -3.66 -3.65
C ILE A 29 -0.14 -3.03 -2.28
N SER A 30 -0.55 -1.78 -2.12
CA SER A 30 -0.44 -1.02 -0.87
C SER A 30 -1.82 -0.66 -0.36
N SER A 31 -2.31 -1.39 0.64
CA SER A 31 -3.62 -1.12 1.25
C SER A 31 -3.73 0.32 1.75
N GLY A 32 -2.67 0.84 2.38
CA GLY A 32 -2.63 2.23 2.84
C GLY A 32 -2.79 3.25 1.71
N GLN A 33 -2.21 3.00 0.53
CA GLN A 33 -2.39 3.89 -0.62
C GLN A 33 -3.81 3.75 -1.20
N MET A 34 -4.27 2.52 -1.40
CA MET A 34 -5.62 2.24 -1.91
C MET A 34 -6.71 2.88 -1.06
N PHE A 35 -6.59 2.81 0.28
CA PHE A 35 -7.55 3.47 1.17
C PHE A 35 -7.48 5.00 1.08
N ARG A 36 -6.28 5.59 1.00
CA ARG A 36 -6.13 7.05 0.81
C ARG A 36 -6.76 7.52 -0.51
N ASP A 37 -6.53 6.80 -1.60
CA ASP A 37 -7.10 7.12 -2.90
C ASP A 37 -8.63 6.95 -2.89
N ALA A 38 -9.13 5.90 -2.27
CA ALA A 38 -10.56 5.64 -2.09
C ALA A 38 -11.25 6.74 -1.27
N MET A 39 -10.59 7.25 -0.23
CA MET A 39 -11.06 8.39 0.58
C MET A 39 -11.03 9.70 -0.20
N ALA A 40 -9.98 9.93 -1.00
CA ALA A 40 -9.83 11.14 -1.83
C ALA A 40 -10.84 11.21 -2.99
N THR A 41 -11.35 10.06 -3.43
CA THR A 41 -12.33 9.93 -4.52
C THR A 41 -13.76 9.66 -4.03
N ASP A 42 -14.01 9.82 -2.72
CA ASP A 42 -15.33 9.68 -2.07
C ASP A 42 -16.08 8.38 -2.40
N THR A 43 -15.36 7.29 -2.63
CA THR A 43 -15.96 5.98 -2.84
C THR A 43 -16.70 5.49 -1.59
N PRO A 44 -17.68 4.56 -1.71
CA PRO A 44 -18.35 3.99 -0.55
C PRO A 44 -17.38 3.40 0.48
N ILE A 45 -16.34 2.68 0.02
CA ILE A 45 -15.32 2.09 0.88
C ILE A 45 -14.40 3.16 1.50
N GLY A 46 -14.07 4.21 0.76
CA GLY A 46 -13.32 5.36 1.27
C GLY A 46 -14.07 6.06 2.39
N ASN A 47 -15.36 6.30 2.23
CA ASN A 47 -16.18 6.93 3.27
C ASN A 47 -16.28 6.07 4.54
N LEU A 48 -16.29 4.74 4.42
CA LEU A 48 -16.20 3.84 5.58
C LEU A 48 -14.85 3.92 6.30
N ALA A 49 -13.77 4.29 5.59
CA ALA A 49 -12.42 4.36 6.14
C ALA A 49 -12.07 5.72 6.79
N LYS A 50 -12.94 6.73 6.71
CA LYS A 50 -12.71 8.10 7.23
C LYS A 50 -12.81 8.25 8.76
N THR A 51 -13.04 7.17 9.52
CA THR A 51 -13.16 7.19 10.99
C THR A 51 -11.82 7.21 11.71
#